data_AF-A0AAN7I3D2-F1
#
_entry.id   AF-A0AAN7I3D2-F1
#
_cell.length_a   1.000
_cell.length_b   1.000
_cell.length_c   1.000
_cell.angle_alpha   90.00
_cell.angle_beta   90.00
_cell.angle_gamma   90.00
#
_symmetry.space_group_name_H-M   'P 1'
#
loop_
_entity.id
_entity.type
_entity.pdbx_description
1 polymer ?
#
loop_
_entity_poly.entity_id
_entity_poly.type
_entity_poly.pdbx_seq_one_letter_code
_entity_poly.pdbx_strand_id
1 'polypeptide(L)'
;MQEDQGTKRYHKVNNSYPLLPIVRIEAVIQGHELMPEQVASVITLPGCREIWDERLGCVEIRATYHVQEYLFWRRCLANFPHGRAKYYPRDMASIALREVSNTELFVVMTSVVDGAIPNEIHNVHAHLDLSGWRIIRMKTGICIVYITQIDLNGHLPKTWLDYTAG
;
A
#
# COMPACT_ATOMS: atom_id res chain seq x y z
N MET A 1 -11.18 -17.23 -2.38
CA MET A 1 -11.86 -15.94 -2.58
C MET A 1 -12.75 -15.71 -1.36
N GLN A 2 -12.73 -14.50 -0.80
CA GLN A 2 -13.62 -14.07 0.28
C GLN A 2 -14.34 -12.81 -0.20
N GLU A 3 -15.62 -12.65 0.13
CA GLU A 3 -16.40 -11.48 -0.24
C GLU A 3 -17.07 -10.91 1.02
N ASP A 4 -16.91 -9.61 1.24
CA ASP A 4 -17.51 -8.90 2.36
C ASP A 4 -17.89 -7.48 1.94
N GLN A 5 -19.14 -7.08 2.19
CA GLN A 5 -19.68 -5.75 1.87
C GLN A 5 -19.34 -5.22 0.45
N GLY A 6 -19.36 -6.08 -0.57
CA GLY A 6 -19.05 -5.70 -1.96
C GLY A 6 -17.54 -5.61 -2.28
N THR A 7 -16.69 -6.01 -1.35
CA THR A 7 -15.24 -6.16 -1.54
C THR A 7 -14.89 -7.62 -1.76
N LYS A 8 -14.22 -7.93 -2.87
CA LYS A 8 -13.73 -9.27 -3.20
C LYS A 8 -12.24 -9.38 -2.93
N ARG A 9 -11.86 -10.37 -2.14
CA ARG A 9 -10.48 -10.66 -1.75
C ARG A 9 -10.02 -12.00 -2.31
N TYR A 10 -8.84 -11.97 -2.90
CA TYR A 10 -8.13 -13.12 -3.44
C TYR A 10 -6.77 -13.18 -2.79
N HIS A 11 -6.35 -14.38 -2.40
CA HIS A 11 -5.02 -14.63 -1.88
C HIS A 11 -4.37 -15.72 -2.72
N LYS A 12 -3.10 -15.55 -3.03
CA LYS A 12 -2.25 -16.61 -3.55
C LYS A 12 -1.19 -16.88 -2.50
N VAL A 13 -1.21 -18.09 -1.94
CA VAL A 13 -0.11 -18.57 -1.11
C VAL A 13 1.05 -18.87 -2.05
N ASN A 14 2.17 -18.20 -1.87
CA ASN A 14 3.38 -18.51 -2.60
C ASN A 14 4.09 -19.66 -1.88
N ASN A 15 4.47 -20.72 -2.59
CA ASN A 15 5.15 -21.89 -2.01
C ASN A 15 6.67 -21.71 -1.95
N SER A 16 7.18 -20.54 -2.35
CA SER A 16 8.60 -20.20 -2.32
C SER A 16 8.89 -19.39 -1.06
N TYR A 17 10.08 -19.57 -0.46
CA TYR A 17 10.50 -18.83 0.73
C TYR A 17 11.05 -17.44 0.34
N PRO A 18 10.72 -16.35 1.06
CA PRO A 18 9.73 -16.27 2.15
C PRO A 18 8.29 -16.45 1.64
N LEU A 19 7.45 -17.12 2.44
CA LEU A 19 6.04 -17.41 2.13
C LEU A 19 5.17 -16.14 2.20
N LEU A 20 5.44 -15.16 1.35
CA LEU A 20 4.72 -13.90 1.31
C LEU A 20 3.44 -14.09 0.47
N PRO A 21 2.25 -13.94 1.06
CA PRO A 21 1.02 -14.05 0.30
C PRO A 21 0.89 -12.86 -0.63
N ILE A 22 0.44 -13.12 -1.86
CA ILE A 22 -0.04 -12.06 -2.74
C ILE A 22 -1.52 -11.86 -2.45
N VAL A 23 -1.89 -10.65 -2.09
CA VAL A 23 -3.28 -10.27 -1.82
C VAL A 23 -3.76 -9.40 -2.97
N ARG A 24 -4.90 -9.75 -3.56
CA ARG A 24 -5.65 -8.89 -4.47
C ARG A 24 -7.01 -8.58 -3.86
N ILE A 25 -7.35 -7.30 -3.85
CA ILE A 25 -8.64 -6.79 -3.38
C ILE A 25 -9.30 -6.05 -4.55
N GLU A 26 -10.60 -6.21 -4.68
CA GLU A 26 -11.44 -5.50 -5.65
C GLU A 26 -12.65 -4.94 -4.92
N ALA A 27 -12.94 -3.65 -5.12
CA ALA A 27 -14.08 -2.97 -4.52
C ALA A 27 -14.68 -1.99 -5.52
N VAL A 28 -15.99 -1.76 -5.41
CA VAL A 28 -16.71 -0.76 -6.21
C VAL A 28 -17.33 0.26 -5.28
N ILE A 29 -16.93 1.51 -5.44
CA ILE A 29 -17.50 2.65 -4.73
C ILE A 29 -18.62 3.22 -5.61
N GLN A 30 -19.87 3.06 -5.19
CA GLN A 30 -21.05 3.47 -5.95
C GLN A 30 -21.53 4.88 -5.59
N GLY A 31 -22.25 5.51 -6.51
CA GLY A 31 -23.03 6.73 -6.25
C GLY A 31 -22.18 8.00 -6.18
N HIS A 32 -20.97 7.99 -6.73
CA HIS A 32 -20.06 9.13 -6.74
C HIS A 32 -19.52 9.38 -8.16
N GLU A 33 -19.27 10.64 -8.49
CA GLU A 33 -18.70 11.06 -9.79
C GLU A 33 -17.19 11.33 -9.69
N LEU A 34 -16.49 10.56 -8.85
CA LEU A 34 -15.05 10.72 -8.65
C LEU A 34 -14.28 10.39 -9.94
N MET A 35 -13.22 11.15 -10.20
CA MET A 35 -12.24 10.85 -11.23
C MET A 35 -11.15 9.93 -10.67
N PRO A 36 -10.57 9.03 -11.49
CA PRO A 36 -9.49 8.15 -11.05
C PRO A 36 -8.32 8.88 -10.36
N GLU A 37 -7.97 10.08 -10.83
CA GLU A 37 -6.90 10.93 -10.31
C GLU A 37 -7.20 11.42 -8.89
N GLN A 38 -8.47 11.73 -8.59
CA GLN A 38 -8.89 12.18 -7.26
C GLN A 38 -8.71 11.04 -6.25
N VAL A 39 -9.14 9.83 -6.63
CA VAL A 39 -8.99 8.63 -5.80
C VAL A 39 -7.52 8.27 -5.63
N ALA A 40 -6.73 8.31 -6.71
CA ALA A 40 -5.29 8.08 -6.65
C ALA A 40 -4.60 9.05 -5.69
N SER A 41 -4.98 10.32 -5.72
CA SER A 41 -4.43 11.35 -4.84
C SER A 41 -4.65 11.02 -3.36
N VAL A 42 -5.88 10.60 -2.99
CA VAL A 42 -6.21 10.18 -1.62
C VAL A 42 -5.39 8.98 -1.16
N ILE A 43 -5.06 8.05 -2.07
CA ILE A 43 -4.35 6.81 -1.77
C ILE A 43 -2.83 7.01 -1.67
N THR A 44 -2.26 8.02 -2.34
CA THR A 44 -0.81 8.03 -2.62
C THR A 44 -0.09 9.31 -2.26
N LEU A 45 -0.80 10.43 -2.08
CA LEU A 45 -0.17 11.69 -1.71
C LEU A 45 0.03 11.79 -0.20
N PRO A 46 1.18 12.32 0.24
CA PRO A 46 1.41 12.68 1.65
C PRO A 46 0.32 13.61 2.18
N GLY A 47 -0.08 13.39 3.42
CA GLY A 47 -1.13 14.13 4.12
C GLY A 47 -2.55 13.65 3.80
N CYS A 48 -2.80 12.97 2.67
CA CYS A 48 -4.13 12.45 2.36
C CYS A 48 -4.34 11.06 2.96
N ARG A 49 -3.37 10.15 2.80
CA ARG A 49 -3.52 8.76 3.24
C ARG A 49 -3.49 8.64 4.76
N GLU A 50 -2.70 9.47 5.42
CA GLU A 50 -2.57 9.53 6.88
C GLU A 50 -3.89 9.90 7.58
N ILE A 51 -4.83 10.53 6.87
CA ILE A 51 -6.15 10.89 7.44
C ILE A 51 -6.99 9.65 7.71
N TRP A 52 -6.88 8.61 6.88
CA TRP A 52 -7.78 7.44 6.93
C TRP A 52 -7.07 6.11 7.15
N ASP A 53 -5.78 6.00 6.87
CA ASP A 53 -4.99 4.78 7.12
C ASP A 53 -4.34 4.85 8.51
N GLU A 54 -5.03 4.32 9.52
CA GLU A 54 -4.57 4.30 10.91
C GLU A 54 -3.23 3.57 11.13
N ARG A 55 -2.78 2.79 10.14
CA ARG A 55 -1.49 2.08 10.17
C ARG A 55 -0.35 2.94 9.64
N LEU A 56 -0.66 3.98 8.86
CA LEU A 56 0.34 4.84 8.27
C LEU A 56 0.69 5.97 9.23
N GLY A 57 1.98 6.12 9.53
CA GLY A 57 2.47 7.22 10.36
C GLY A 57 2.78 8.45 9.53
N CYS A 58 3.59 8.28 8.49
CA CYS A 58 3.96 9.37 7.58
C CYS A 58 4.42 8.86 6.22
N VAL A 59 4.28 9.71 5.21
CA VAL A 59 4.91 9.58 3.89
C VAL A 59 5.66 10.86 3.56
N GLU A 60 6.87 10.71 3.02
CA GLU A 60 7.69 11.81 2.54
C GLU A 60 8.16 11.52 1.12
N ILE A 61 7.90 12.43 0.19
CA ILE A 61 8.49 12.37 -1.15
C ILE A 61 9.94 12.86 -1.04
N ARG A 62 10.89 12.00 -1.39
CA ARG A 62 12.33 12.28 -1.29
C ARG A 62 12.90 12.83 -2.58
N ALA A 63 12.40 12.35 -3.71
CA ALA A 63 12.77 12.85 -5.03
C ALA A 63 11.61 12.67 -6.01
N THR A 64 11.49 13.59 -6.97
CA THR A 64 10.56 13.49 -8.09
C THR A 64 11.37 13.41 -9.37
N TYR A 65 11.32 12.27 -10.05
CA TYR A 65 12.03 12.05 -11.30
C TYR A 65 11.17 12.50 -12.49
N HIS A 66 9.86 12.31 -12.38
CA HIS A 66 8.86 12.74 -13.33
C HIS A 66 7.56 13.09 -12.59
N VAL A 67 6.64 13.81 -13.22
CA VAL A 67 5.33 14.13 -12.59
C VAL A 67 4.53 12.88 -12.20
N GLN A 68 4.84 11.75 -12.83
CA GLN A 68 4.24 10.43 -12.55
C GLN A 68 5.20 9.46 -11.84
N GLU A 69 6.45 9.85 -11.59
CA GLU A 69 7.47 8.97 -11.02
C GLU A 69 8.23 9.64 -9.89
N TYR A 70 8.17 9.04 -8.70
CA TYR A 70 8.81 9.63 -7.52
C TYR A 70 9.31 8.56 -6.56
N LEU A 71 10.42 8.88 -5.90
CA LEU A 71 10.92 8.18 -4.73
C LEU A 71 10.22 8.73 -3.49
N PHE A 72 9.70 7.84 -2.66
CA PHE A 72 9.14 8.18 -1.37
C PHE A 72 9.67 7.25 -0.28
N TRP A 73 9.71 7.80 0.93
CA TRP A 73 9.87 7.07 2.16
C TRP A 73 8.53 7.05 2.88
N ARG A 74 8.15 5.90 3.43
CA ARG A 74 6.98 5.83 4.33
C ARG A 74 7.32 5.08 5.59
N ARG A 75 6.72 5.50 6.69
CA ARG A 75 6.81 4.83 7.98
C ARG A 75 5.41 4.47 8.45
N CYS A 76 5.18 3.18 8.64
CA CYS A 76 3.99 2.63 9.26
C CYS A 76 4.16 2.60 10.78
N LEU A 77 3.09 2.94 11.48
CA LEU A 77 3.02 2.85 12.92
C LEU A 77 3.05 1.39 13.37
N ALA A 78 3.63 1.18 14.54
CA ALA A 78 3.54 -0.08 15.26
C ALA A 78 2.17 -0.20 15.97
N ASN A 79 1.07 0.03 15.26
CA ASN A 79 -0.27 0.09 15.85
C ASN A 79 -0.84 -1.32 15.97
N PHE A 80 -1.10 -1.73 17.22
CA PHE A 80 -1.60 -3.05 17.58
C PHE A 80 -2.98 -2.93 18.22
N PRO A 81 -3.91 -3.86 17.98
CA PRO A 81 -5.23 -3.85 18.63
C PRO A 81 -5.20 -3.96 20.17
N HIS A 82 -4.03 -4.24 20.76
CA HIS A 82 -3.89 -4.52 22.20
C HIS A 82 -2.85 -3.64 22.92
N GLY A 83 -2.50 -2.47 22.36
CA GLY A 83 -1.88 -1.38 23.13
C GLY A 83 -0.52 -1.66 23.80
N ARG A 84 0.30 -2.59 23.30
CA ARG A 84 1.66 -2.81 23.84
C ARG A 84 2.73 -2.60 22.79
N ALA A 85 3.66 -1.69 23.06
CA ALA A 85 4.88 -1.35 22.30
C ALA A 85 5.87 -2.52 22.12
N LYS A 86 5.40 -3.67 21.62
CA LYS A 86 6.19 -4.92 21.55
C LYS A 86 6.96 -5.06 20.23
N TYR A 87 6.62 -4.30 19.19
CA TYR A 87 7.34 -4.35 17.92
C TYR A 87 7.70 -2.96 17.42
N TYR A 88 8.82 -2.88 16.72
CA TYR A 88 9.28 -1.65 16.08
C TYR A 88 8.33 -1.24 14.93
N PRO A 89 8.22 0.08 14.65
CA PRO A 89 7.68 0.57 13.39
C PRO A 89 8.33 -0.11 12.19
N ARG A 90 7.64 -0.08 11.05
CA ARG A 90 8.21 -0.50 9.77
C ARG A 90 8.26 0.69 8.85
N ASP A 91 9.38 0.89 8.19
CA ASP A 91 9.50 1.83 7.11
C ASP A 91 9.98 1.16 5.83
N MET A 92 9.89 1.89 4.73
CA MET A 92 10.46 1.47 3.46
C MET A 92 10.71 2.67 2.57
N ALA A 93 11.74 2.54 1.74
CA ALA A 93 11.95 3.36 0.57
C ALA A 93 11.31 2.69 -0.63
N SER A 94 10.59 3.44 -1.46
CA SER A 94 9.92 2.89 -2.63
C SER A 94 9.82 3.90 -3.74
N ILE A 95 9.86 3.42 -4.98
CA ILE A 95 9.51 4.23 -6.14
C ILE A 95 8.05 3.97 -6.46
N ALA A 96 7.32 5.03 -6.81
CA ALA A 96 5.99 4.95 -7.39
C ALA A 96 6.06 5.39 -8.86
N LEU A 97 5.39 4.65 -9.74
CA LEU A 97 5.10 5.04 -11.10
C LEU A 97 3.58 5.11 -11.29
N ARG A 98 3.11 6.16 -11.95
CA ARG A 98 1.70 6.33 -12.31
C ARG A 98 1.51 6.31 -13.82
N GLU A 99 0.51 5.61 -14.28
CA GLU A 99 0.05 5.70 -15.67
C GLU A 99 -1.40 6.16 -15.67
N VAL A 100 -1.69 7.20 -16.44
CA VAL A 100 -3.01 7.84 -16.47
C VAL A 100 -3.57 7.76 -17.88
N SER A 101 -4.82 7.33 -17.97
CA SER A 101 -5.64 7.39 -19.17
C SER A 101 -6.98 8.04 -18.85
N ASN A 102 -7.80 8.31 -19.87
CA ASN A 102 -9.09 8.99 -19.69
C ASN A 102 -10.09 8.25 -18.78
N THR A 103 -9.96 6.93 -18.65
CA THR A 103 -10.91 6.08 -17.91
C THR A 103 -10.27 5.26 -16.81
N GLU A 104 -8.95 5.10 -16.84
CA GLU A 104 -8.21 4.26 -15.92
C GLU A 104 -6.92 4.92 -15.47
N LEU A 105 -6.56 4.69 -14.21
CA LEU A 105 -5.29 5.09 -13.63
C LEU A 105 -4.65 3.90 -12.93
N PHE A 106 -3.37 3.70 -13.19
CA PHE A 106 -2.54 2.73 -12.52
C PHE A 106 -1.50 3.42 -11.63
N VAL A 107 -1.28 2.88 -10.44
CA VAL A 107 -0.12 3.20 -9.61
C VAL A 107 0.58 1.91 -9.28
N VAL A 108 1.86 1.81 -9.59
CA VAL A 108 2.71 0.67 -9.23
C VAL A 108 3.85 1.16 -8.36
N MET A 109 4.13 0.42 -7.30
CA MET A 109 5.17 0.73 -6.33
C MET A 109 5.98 -0.52 -6.02
N THR A 110 7.28 -0.33 -5.82
CA THR A 110 8.20 -1.37 -5.37
C THR A 110 9.31 -0.74 -4.52
N SER A 111 9.89 -1.53 -3.62
CA SER A 111 10.97 -1.08 -2.76
C SER A 111 12.28 -0.93 -3.52
N VAL A 112 13.05 0.09 -3.11
CA VAL A 112 14.39 0.35 -3.62
C VAL A 112 15.35 0.59 -2.46
N VAL A 113 16.65 0.50 -2.72
CA VAL A 113 17.69 0.95 -1.80
C VAL A 113 18.18 2.31 -2.27
N ASP A 114 18.11 3.32 -1.41
CA ASP A 114 18.52 4.68 -1.74
C ASP A 114 19.16 5.37 -0.53
N GLY A 115 20.26 6.09 -0.75
CA GLY A 115 21.02 6.78 0.30
C GLY A 115 20.33 8.01 0.89
N ALA A 116 19.29 8.54 0.23
CA ALA A 116 18.47 9.65 0.74
C ALA A 116 17.52 9.23 1.88
N ILE A 117 17.47 7.93 2.19
CA ILE A 117 16.52 7.36 3.14
C ILE A 117 17.21 7.19 4.49
N PRO A 118 16.61 7.71 5.58
CA PRO A 118 17.22 7.63 6.90
C PRO A 118 17.34 6.17 7.36
N ASN A 119 18.49 5.82 7.92
CA ASN A 119 18.68 4.57 8.62
C ASN A 119 18.31 4.77 10.10
N GLU A 120 17.10 4.39 10.48
CA GLU A 120 16.59 4.56 11.84
C GLU A 120 16.85 3.32 12.69
N ILE A 121 17.63 3.46 13.77
CA ILE A 121 18.07 2.37 14.67
C ILE A 121 16.91 1.62 15.35
N HIS A 122 15.70 2.20 15.37
CA HIS A 122 14.50 1.62 15.97
C HIS A 122 13.38 1.36 14.97
N ASN A 123 13.73 1.10 13.71
CA ASN A 123 12.80 0.82 12.63
C ASN A 123 13.21 -0.46 11.92
N VAL A 124 12.21 -1.25 11.51
CA VAL A 124 12.46 -2.45 10.70
C VAL A 124 12.16 -2.09 9.26
N HIS A 125 13.18 -2.11 8.41
CA HIS A 125 12.99 -1.88 6.98
C HIS A 125 12.21 -3.03 6.36
N ALA A 126 10.97 -2.76 5.96
CA ALA A 126 10.12 -3.67 5.20
C ALA A 126 10.50 -3.62 3.72
N HIS A 127 10.22 -4.71 3.00
CA HIS A 127 10.46 -4.84 1.57
C HIS A 127 9.15 -5.03 0.82
N LEU A 128 8.79 -4.07 -0.02
CA LEU A 128 7.63 -4.13 -0.88
C LEU A 128 8.03 -4.69 -2.26
N ASP A 129 7.74 -5.96 -2.50
CA ASP A 129 7.94 -6.57 -3.82
C ASP A 129 7.06 -5.86 -4.87
N LEU A 130 5.76 -5.70 -4.53
CA LEU A 130 4.77 -5.10 -5.40
C LEU A 130 3.65 -4.47 -4.57
N SER A 131 3.28 -3.24 -4.90
CA SER A 131 1.98 -2.67 -4.56
C SER A 131 1.40 -2.01 -5.80
N GLY A 132 0.19 -2.40 -6.19
CA GLY A 132 -0.46 -1.92 -7.39
C GLY A 132 -1.87 -1.45 -7.10
N TRP A 133 -2.23 -0.29 -7.63
CA TRP A 133 -3.60 0.21 -7.67
C TRP A 133 -4.02 0.34 -9.12
N ARG A 134 -5.20 -0.18 -9.45
CA ARG A 134 -5.91 0.13 -10.70
C ARG A 134 -7.24 0.77 -10.32
N ILE A 135 -7.47 1.96 -10.84
CA ILE A 135 -8.65 2.76 -10.54
C ILE A 135 -9.37 3.00 -11.86
N ILE A 136 -10.61 2.53 -11.95
CA ILE A 136 -11.39 2.51 -13.20
C ILE A 136 -12.65 3.32 -12.98
N ARG A 137 -12.85 4.34 -13.82
CA ARG A 137 -14.10 5.08 -13.86
C ARG A 137 -15.21 4.21 -14.42
N MET A 138 -16.32 4.14 -13.69
CA MET A 138 -17.55 3.47 -14.12
C MET A 138 -18.64 4.51 -14.37
N LYS A 139 -19.74 4.09 -15.01
CA LYS A 139 -20.91 4.95 -15.23
C LYS A 139 -21.54 5.46 -13.93
N THR A 140 -21.46 4.68 -12.86
CA THR A 140 -22.16 4.93 -11.58
C THR A 140 -21.22 4.88 -10.37
N GLY A 141 -19.91 5.05 -10.58
CA GLY A 141 -18.92 4.95 -9.51
C GLY A 141 -17.49 4.76 -9.97
N ILE A 142 -16.66 4.25 -9.07
CA ILE A 142 -15.25 3.90 -9.30
C ILE A 142 -15.01 2.45 -8.87
N CYS A 143 -14.38 1.65 -9.75
CA CYS A 143 -13.84 0.35 -9.37
C CYS A 143 -12.36 0.49 -9.00
N ILE A 144 -11.99 -0.08 -7.85
CA ILE A 144 -10.63 -0.10 -7.34
C ILE A 144 -10.18 -1.55 -7.27
N VAL A 145 -9.04 -1.85 -7.89
CA VAL A 145 -8.31 -3.09 -7.69
C VAL A 145 -6.99 -2.77 -7.03
N TYR A 146 -6.74 -3.40 -5.89
CA TYR A 146 -5.48 -3.31 -5.16
C TYR A 146 -4.79 -4.67 -5.21
N ILE A 147 -3.47 -4.68 -5.43
CA ILE A 147 -2.63 -5.86 -5.30
C ILE A 147 -1.42 -5.53 -4.45
N THR A 148 -1.04 -6.42 -3.55
CA THR A 148 0.17 -6.22 -2.74
C THR A 148 0.86 -7.53 -2.42
N GLN A 149 2.18 -7.43 -2.36
CA GLN A 149 3.10 -8.42 -1.82
C GLN A 149 4.16 -7.65 -1.06
N ILE A 150 4.26 -7.91 0.24
CA ILE A 150 5.14 -7.17 1.14
C ILE A 150 5.76 -8.13 2.15
N ASP A 151 7.08 -8.07 2.28
CA ASP A 151 7.81 -8.58 3.42
C ASP A 151 7.88 -7.50 4.49
N LEU A 152 7.25 -7.73 5.64
CA LEU A 152 7.34 -6.79 6.76
C LEU A 152 8.65 -6.89 7.52
N ASN A 153 9.48 -7.91 7.20
CA ASN A 153 10.73 -8.24 7.85
C ASN A 153 10.64 -8.42 9.38
N GLY A 154 11.70 -8.99 9.94
CA GLY A 154 11.79 -9.30 11.37
C GLY A 154 10.84 -10.40 11.82
N HIS A 155 10.65 -10.53 13.13
CA HIS A 155 9.81 -11.57 13.71
C HIS A 155 8.41 -11.05 14.02
N LEU A 156 7.46 -11.41 13.15
CA LEU A 156 6.03 -11.22 13.37
C LEU A 156 5.32 -12.56 13.54
N PRO A 157 4.34 -12.69 14.46
CA PRO A 157 3.51 -13.88 14.55
C PRO A 157 2.74 -14.12 13.25
N LYS A 158 2.57 -15.38 12.84
CA LYS A 158 1.84 -15.73 11.61
C LYS A 158 0.40 -15.18 11.57
N THR A 159 -0.30 -15.21 12.71
CA THR A 159 -1.65 -14.67 12.86
C THR A 159 -1.76 -13.17 12.53
N TRP A 160 -0.63 -12.44 12.54
CA TRP A 160 -0.59 -11.03 12.19
C TRP A 160 -0.45 -10.80 10.70
N LEU A 161 0.36 -11.62 10.02
CA LEU A 161 0.48 -11.57 8.57
C LEU A 161 -0.89 -11.76 7.93
N ASP A 162 -1.70 -12.66 8.49
CA ASP A 162 -3.08 -12.92 8.08
C ASP A 162 -4.02 -11.73 8.32
N TYR A 163 -3.78 -10.92 9.36
CA TYR A 163 -4.56 -9.69 9.66
C TYR A 163 -4.10 -8.49 8.83
N THR A 164 -2.79 -8.34 8.56
CA THR A 164 -2.23 -7.24 7.73
C THR A 164 -2.50 -7.43 6.24
N ALA A 165 -2.72 -8.68 5.81
CA ALA A 165 -3.25 -9.03 4.51
C ALA A 165 -4.77 -8.78 4.39
N GLY A 166 -5.42 -8.32 5.47
CA GLY A 166 -6.84 -8.08 5.57
C GLY A 166 -7.26 -6.64 5.78
#